data_AF-A0A955K5M9-F1
#
_entry.id   AF-A0A955K5M9-F1
#
_cell.length_a   1.000
_cell.length_b   1.000
_cell.length_c   1.000
_cell.angle_alpha   90.00
_cell.angle_beta   90.00
_cell.angle_gamma   90.00
#
_symmetry.space_group_name_H-M   'P 1'
#
loop_
_entity.id
_entity.type
_entity.pdbx_description
1 polymer ?
#
loop_
_entity_poly.entity_id
_entity_poly.type
_entity_poly.pdbx_seq_one_letter_code
_entity_poly.pdbx_strand_id
1 'polypeptide(L)'
;MRVKKYAKRLVVDAVGYTLLVLALTLGWLPGPGGVPLLLAGLALLSIYNPWASRFRAYAIEHVNSLLDVFFPNNKLVMWLWDAASVAALTLAVFVYRGTDGLIKMILPTLCITGFLVAVAKNRRRLESAIENIKKISKANKR
;
A
#
# COMPACT_ATOMS: atom_id res chain seq x y z
N MET A 1 37.03 6.88 17.04
CA MET A 1 35.65 7.29 16.68
C MET A 1 35.32 7.33 15.17
N ARG A 2 36.30 7.39 14.24
CA ARG A 2 36.03 7.50 12.78
C ARG A 2 35.44 6.23 12.14
N VAL A 3 35.91 5.04 12.54
CA VAL A 3 35.47 3.74 11.98
C VAL A 3 33.95 3.53 12.14
N LYS A 4 33.38 3.93 13.29
CA LYS A 4 31.92 3.84 13.53
C LYS A 4 31.11 4.72 12.58
N LYS A 5 31.64 5.86 12.09
CA LYS A 5 30.95 6.72 11.12
C LYS A 5 30.91 6.08 9.73
N TYR A 6 32.01 5.50 9.28
CA TYR A 6 32.07 4.81 7.99
C TYR A 6 31.22 3.55 7.98
N ALA A 7 31.26 2.75 9.05
CA ALA A 7 30.41 1.57 9.18
C ALA A 7 28.92 1.91 9.11
N LYS A 8 28.48 2.97 9.80
CA LYS A 8 27.08 3.45 9.72
C LYS A 8 26.68 3.87 8.31
N ARG A 9 27.55 4.60 7.61
CA ARG A 9 27.31 5.00 6.21
C ARG A 9 27.13 3.77 5.31
N LEU A 10 28.01 2.78 5.44
CA LEU A 10 27.99 1.56 4.64
C LEU A 10 26.72 0.74 4.87
N VAL A 11 26.25 0.65 6.11
CA VAL A 11 24.98 -0.03 6.44
C VAL A 11 23.79 0.72 5.84
N VAL A 12 23.73 2.04 5.98
CA VAL A 12 22.61 2.85 5.44
C VAL A 12 22.56 2.75 3.92
N ASP A 13 23.71 2.84 3.25
CA ASP A 13 23.79 2.69 1.80
C ASP A 13 23.38 1.27 1.37
N ALA A 14 23.89 0.23 2.03
CA ALA A 14 23.54 -1.16 1.74
C ALA A 14 22.04 -1.42 1.89
N VAL A 15 21.42 -0.93 2.97
CA VAL A 15 19.97 -1.05 3.19
C VAL A 15 19.20 -0.29 2.11
N GLY A 16 19.56 0.96 1.81
CA GLY A 16 18.82 1.72 0.81
C GLY A 16 18.95 1.16 -0.62
N TYR A 17 20.11 0.62 -1.00
CA TYR A 17 20.25 -0.11 -2.27
C TYR A 17 19.42 -1.41 -2.29
N THR A 18 19.39 -2.14 -1.19
CA THR A 18 18.55 -3.33 -1.05
C THR A 18 17.07 -2.99 -1.23
N LEU A 19 16.61 -1.88 -0.62
CA LEU A 19 15.24 -1.39 -0.83
C LEU A 19 14.97 -0.99 -2.29
N LEU A 20 15.93 -0.39 -2.98
CA LEU A 20 15.78 -0.04 -4.40
C LEU A 20 15.65 -1.29 -5.29
N VAL A 21 16.49 -2.30 -5.06
CA VAL A 21 16.42 -3.59 -5.78
C VAL A 21 15.10 -4.31 -5.47
N LEU A 22 14.68 -4.32 -4.20
CA LEU A 22 13.38 -4.82 -3.80
C LEU A 22 12.25 -4.05 -4.48
N ALA A 23 12.34 -2.73 -4.59
CA ALA A 23 11.33 -1.93 -5.26
C ALA A 23 11.26 -2.19 -6.78
N LEU A 24 12.36 -2.54 -7.44
CA LEU A 24 12.37 -2.95 -8.84
C LEU A 24 11.77 -4.35 -9.04
N THR A 25 12.15 -5.30 -8.17
CA THR A 25 11.68 -6.69 -8.23
C THR A 25 10.21 -6.83 -7.81
N LEU A 26 9.76 -6.06 -6.81
CA LEU A 26 8.38 -6.01 -6.32
C LEU A 26 7.55 -4.91 -6.99
N GLY A 27 8.19 -4.03 -7.76
CA GLY A 27 7.56 -2.87 -8.41
C GLY A 27 6.57 -3.21 -9.51
N TRP A 28 6.59 -4.45 -9.99
CA TRP A 28 5.58 -4.98 -10.90
C TRP A 28 4.21 -5.14 -10.23
N LEU A 29 4.12 -5.27 -8.89
CA LEU A 29 2.83 -5.34 -8.23
C LEU A 29 2.16 -3.96 -8.32
N PRO A 30 1.08 -3.78 -9.12
CA PRO A 30 0.38 -2.51 -9.22
C PRO A 30 -0.49 -2.35 -7.96
N GLY A 31 0.19 -1.96 -6.89
CA GLY A 31 -0.32 -1.81 -5.55
C GLY A 31 0.60 -0.90 -4.72
N PRO A 32 0.18 -0.52 -3.50
CA PRO A 32 0.86 0.47 -2.65
C PRO A 32 2.24 0.04 -2.12
N GLY A 33 2.86 -1.01 -2.68
CA GLY A 33 4.12 -1.56 -2.19
C GLY A 33 5.35 -0.97 -2.87
N GLY A 34 5.41 -0.99 -4.21
CA GLY A 34 6.64 -0.69 -4.97
C GLY A 34 7.09 0.77 -4.85
N VAL A 35 6.17 1.72 -5.08
CA VAL A 35 6.49 3.15 -5.05
C VAL A 35 6.91 3.62 -3.64
N PRO A 36 6.21 3.24 -2.54
CA PRO A 36 6.67 3.57 -1.20
C PRO A 36 8.01 2.91 -0.83
N LEU A 37 8.28 1.68 -1.28
CA LEU A 37 9.57 1.02 -1.06
C LEU A 37 10.70 1.77 -1.77
N LEU A 38 10.46 2.19 -3.01
CA LEU A 38 11.41 2.98 -3.80
C LEU A 38 11.72 4.32 -3.12
N LEU A 39 10.67 5.04 -2.68
CA LEU A 39 10.81 6.30 -1.97
C LEU A 39 11.50 6.13 -0.61
N ALA A 40 11.24 5.03 0.11
CA ALA A 40 11.91 4.70 1.36
C ALA A 40 13.41 4.41 1.15
N GLY A 41 13.77 3.65 0.11
CA GLY A 41 15.16 3.39 -0.27
C GLY A 41 15.92 4.68 -0.63
N LEU A 42 15.31 5.54 -1.45
CA LEU A 42 15.87 6.83 -1.82
C LEU A 42 15.98 7.79 -0.61
N ALA A 43 15.00 7.77 0.29
CA ALA A 43 15.05 8.56 1.52
C ALA A 43 16.24 8.14 2.39
N LEU A 44 16.51 6.83 2.53
CA LEU A 44 17.68 6.33 3.26
C LEU A 44 18.99 6.73 2.58
N LEU A 45 19.09 6.54 1.26
CA LEU A 45 20.30 6.92 0.52
C LEU A 45 20.57 8.44 0.55
N SER A 46 19.51 9.26 0.62
CA SER A 46 19.64 10.72 0.63
C SER A 46 20.37 11.28 1.85
N ILE A 47 20.51 10.49 2.92
CA ILE A 47 21.22 10.87 4.15
C ILE A 47 22.70 11.14 3.86
N TYR A 48 23.31 10.35 2.97
CA TYR A 48 24.74 10.44 2.65
C TYR A 48 25.04 10.72 1.18
N ASN A 49 24.02 10.69 0.30
CA ASN A 49 24.18 10.85 -1.14
C ASN A 49 23.26 11.96 -1.70
N PRO A 50 23.82 13.11 -2.13
CA PRO A 50 23.04 14.23 -2.66
C PRO A 50 22.24 13.88 -3.92
N TRP A 51 22.75 12.96 -4.74
CA TRP A 51 22.08 12.52 -5.96
C TRP A 51 20.72 11.86 -5.65
N ALA A 52 20.65 11.07 -4.57
CA ALA A 52 19.44 10.36 -4.18
C ALA A 52 18.35 11.33 -3.69
N SER A 53 18.75 12.47 -3.11
CA SER A 53 17.83 13.56 -2.77
C SER A 53 17.19 14.17 -4.02
N ARG A 54 18.00 14.46 -5.06
CA ARG A 54 17.50 14.98 -6.33
C ARG A 54 16.58 13.99 -7.03
N PHE A 55 16.95 12.72 -7.03
CA PHE A 55 16.14 11.66 -7.65
C PHE A 55 14.82 11.43 -6.91
N ARG A 56 14.82 11.50 -5.57
CA ARG A 56 13.60 11.45 -4.76
C ARG A 56 12.65 12.61 -5.09
N ALA A 57 13.18 13.84 -5.21
CA ALA A 57 12.37 15.00 -5.56
C ALA A 57 11.71 14.83 -6.94
N TYR A 58 12.49 14.40 -7.94
CA TYR A 58 11.99 14.10 -9.29
C TYR A 58 10.92 12.98 -9.29
N ALA A 59 11.16 11.91 -8.52
CA ALA A 59 10.22 10.79 -8.40
C ALA A 59 8.89 11.22 -7.78
N ILE A 60 8.90 12.06 -6.73
CA ILE A 60 7.67 12.56 -6.09
C ILE A 60 6.85 13.40 -7.07
N GLU A 61 7.50 14.23 -7.88
CA GLU A 61 6.84 15.07 -8.88
C GLU A 61 6.12 14.24 -9.96
N HIS A 62 6.74 13.14 -10.40
CA HIS A 62 6.18 12.24 -11.41
C HIS A 62 5.23 11.17 -10.83
N VAL A 63 5.26 10.93 -9.52
CA VAL A 63 4.36 9.97 -8.87
C VAL A 63 2.91 10.47 -8.88
N ASN A 64 2.67 11.78 -8.79
CA ASN A 64 1.31 12.32 -8.81
C ASN A 64 0.57 12.00 -10.12
N SER A 65 1.25 12.10 -11.26
CA SER A 65 0.66 11.76 -12.56
C SER A 65 0.43 10.26 -12.73
N LEU A 66 1.30 9.41 -12.17
CA LEU A 66 1.08 7.96 -12.13
C LEU A 66 -0.06 7.58 -11.19
N LEU A 67 -0.21 8.26 -10.05
CA LEU A 67 -1.30 8.00 -9.11
C LEU A 67 -2.67 8.33 -9.72
N ASP A 68 -2.77 9.39 -10.51
CA ASP A 68 -4.05 9.74 -11.17
C ASP A 68 -4.44 8.74 -12.27
N VAL A 69 -3.46 8.11 -12.94
CA VAL A 69 -3.71 7.06 -13.94
C VAL A 69 -4.04 5.71 -13.30
N PHE A 70 -3.36 5.34 -12.20
CA PHE A 70 -3.60 4.06 -11.51
C PHE A 70 -4.76 4.11 -10.51
N PHE A 71 -5.10 5.28 -9.98
CA PHE A 71 -6.21 5.50 -9.05
C PHE A 71 -7.09 6.67 -9.53
N PRO A 72 -7.79 6.53 -10.67
CA PRO A 72 -8.72 7.54 -11.14
C PRO A 72 -9.78 7.78 -10.06
N ASN A 73 -9.91 9.03 -9.64
CA ASN A 73 -10.75 9.47 -8.53
C ASN A 73 -12.25 9.50 -8.92
N ASN A 74 -12.75 8.41 -9.48
CA ASN A 74 -14.13 8.25 -9.90
C ASN A 74 -14.94 7.53 -8.82
N LYS A 75 -15.95 8.23 -8.27
CA LYS A 75 -16.89 7.69 -7.26
C LYS A 75 -17.53 6.36 -7.70
N LEU A 76 -17.77 6.19 -9.00
CA LEU A 76 -18.31 4.96 -9.60
C LEU A 76 -17.36 3.78 -9.48
N VAL A 77 -16.05 4.01 -9.67
CA VAL A 77 -15.03 2.96 -9.55
C VAL A 77 -14.89 2.50 -8.10
N MET A 78 -14.96 3.42 -7.13
CA MET A 78 -15.01 3.07 -5.70
C MET A 78 -16.23 2.21 -5.37
N TRP A 79 -17.40 2.55 -5.90
CA TRP A 79 -18.64 1.77 -5.71
C TRP A 79 -18.58 0.39 -6.37
N LEU A 80 -17.99 0.30 -7.56
CA LEU A 80 -17.75 -0.96 -8.27
C LEU A 80 -16.85 -1.90 -7.46
N TRP A 81 -15.78 -1.38 -6.86
CA TRP A 81 -14.90 -2.18 -5.99
C TRP A 81 -15.60 -2.63 -4.71
N ASP A 82 -16.39 -1.77 -4.05
CA ASP A 82 -17.18 -2.17 -2.87
C ASP A 82 -18.21 -3.26 -3.26
N ALA A 83 -18.95 -3.09 -4.36
CA ALA A 83 -19.93 -4.07 -4.83
C ALA A 83 -19.27 -5.41 -5.23
N ALA A 84 -18.14 -5.36 -5.94
CA ALA A 84 -17.38 -6.55 -6.30
C ALA A 84 -16.85 -7.29 -5.07
N SER A 85 -16.41 -6.55 -4.04
CA SER A 85 -15.89 -7.12 -2.80
C SER A 85 -16.98 -7.81 -1.98
N VAL A 86 -18.17 -7.21 -1.88
CA VAL A 86 -19.35 -7.82 -1.22
C VAL A 86 -19.84 -9.04 -2.01
N ALA A 87 -19.88 -8.96 -3.34
CA ALA A 87 -20.23 -10.10 -4.18
C ALA A 87 -19.24 -11.26 -4.00
N ALA A 88 -17.94 -10.98 -3.97
CA ALA A 88 -16.90 -12.00 -3.74
C ALA A 88 -17.01 -12.66 -2.35
N LEU A 89 -17.28 -11.89 -1.29
CA LEU A 89 -17.53 -12.44 0.05
C LEU A 89 -18.77 -13.33 0.09
N THR A 90 -19.85 -12.88 -0.55
CA THR A 90 -21.12 -13.64 -0.62
C THR A 90 -20.90 -14.96 -1.36
N LEU A 91 -20.13 -14.93 -2.45
CA LEU A 91 -19.78 -16.10 -3.26
C LEU A 91 -18.87 -17.07 -2.48
N ALA A 92 -17.91 -16.54 -1.70
CA ALA A 92 -17.07 -17.35 -0.82
C ALA A 92 -17.86 -18.09 0.26
N VAL A 93 -18.84 -17.42 0.90
CA VAL A 93 -19.73 -18.03 1.91
C VAL A 93 -20.63 -19.09 1.27
N PHE A 94 -21.10 -18.85 0.04
CA PHE A 94 -21.91 -19.81 -0.70
C PHE A 94 -21.11 -21.08 -1.06
N VAL A 95 -19.90 -20.93 -1.59
CA VAL A 95 -19.02 -22.06 -1.92
C VAL A 95 -18.63 -22.85 -0.69
N TYR A 96 -18.35 -22.17 0.44
CA TYR A 96 -18.02 -22.81 1.70
C TYR A 96 -19.13 -23.76 2.20
N ARG A 97 -20.40 -23.46 1.90
CA ARG A 97 -21.52 -24.34 2.27
C ARG A 97 -21.67 -25.58 1.40
N GLY A 98 -21.17 -25.58 0.17
CA GLY A 98 -21.52 -26.59 -0.84
C GLY A 98 -20.42 -27.56 -1.29
N THR A 99 -19.17 -27.40 -0.85
CA THR A 99 -18.03 -28.26 -1.28
C THR A 99 -17.36 -28.94 -0.11
N ASP A 100 -16.89 -30.17 -0.21
CA ASP A 100 -16.03 -30.82 0.81
C ASP A 100 -14.59 -30.96 0.30
N GLY A 101 -13.59 -30.90 1.20
CA GLY A 101 -12.16 -31.06 0.86
C GLY A 101 -11.34 -29.75 0.80
N LEU A 102 -10.13 -29.81 0.24
CA LEU A 102 -9.14 -28.70 0.21
C LEU A 102 -9.66 -27.39 -0.42
N ILE A 103 -10.67 -27.47 -1.28
CA ILE A 103 -11.31 -26.33 -1.96
C ILE A 103 -12.02 -25.41 -0.94
N LYS A 104 -12.53 -25.96 0.17
CA LYS A 104 -13.11 -25.19 1.30
C LYS A 104 -12.09 -24.29 2.01
N MET A 105 -10.79 -24.60 1.96
CA MET A 105 -9.76 -23.77 2.57
C MET A 105 -9.21 -22.74 1.59
N ILE A 106 -8.87 -23.14 0.37
CA ILE A 106 -8.10 -22.25 -0.52
C ILE A 106 -8.97 -21.13 -1.10
N LEU A 107 -10.18 -21.46 -1.57
CA LEU A 107 -11.02 -20.51 -2.29
C LEU A 107 -11.54 -19.36 -1.41
N PRO A 108 -12.07 -19.62 -0.20
CA PRO A 108 -12.54 -18.55 0.68
C PRO A 108 -11.40 -17.67 1.17
N THR A 109 -10.23 -18.25 1.45
CA THR A 109 -9.06 -17.51 1.93
C THR A 109 -8.56 -16.52 0.88
N LEU A 110 -8.54 -16.91 -0.40
CA LEU A 110 -8.21 -16.00 -1.50
C LEU A 110 -9.24 -14.88 -1.67
N CYS A 111 -10.53 -15.20 -1.57
CA CYS A 111 -11.60 -14.20 -1.63
C CYS A 111 -11.55 -13.20 -0.46
N ILE A 112 -11.28 -13.66 0.76
CA ILE A 112 -11.13 -12.79 1.95
C ILE A 112 -9.90 -11.90 1.80
N THR A 113 -8.79 -12.45 1.31
CA THR A 113 -7.56 -11.67 1.06
C THR A 113 -7.80 -10.62 -0.01
N GLY A 114 -8.50 -10.96 -1.10
CA GLY A 114 -8.91 -10.02 -2.14
C GLY A 114 -9.84 -8.92 -1.62
N PHE A 115 -10.79 -9.26 -0.75
CA PHE A 115 -11.68 -8.30 -0.08
C PHE A 115 -10.89 -7.31 0.79
N LEU A 116 -9.97 -7.79 1.62
CA LEU A 116 -9.14 -6.94 2.47
C LEU A 116 -8.28 -5.98 1.64
N VAL A 117 -7.72 -6.43 0.51
CA VAL A 117 -6.96 -5.57 -0.41
C VAL A 117 -7.86 -4.52 -1.09
N ALA A 118 -9.08 -4.88 -1.49
CA ALA A 118 -10.04 -3.95 -2.07
C ALA A 118 -10.46 -2.86 -1.07
N VAL A 119 -10.77 -3.25 0.18
CA VAL A 119 -11.10 -2.32 1.26
C VAL A 119 -9.90 -1.45 1.64
N ALA A 120 -8.69 -2.00 1.68
CA ALA A 120 -7.46 -1.25 1.94
C ALA A 120 -7.17 -0.23 0.81
N LYS A 121 -7.49 -0.56 -0.45
CA LYS A 121 -7.44 0.39 -1.56
C LYS A 121 -8.52 1.48 -1.44
N ASN A 122 -9.65 1.22 -0.79
CA ASN A 122 -10.72 2.19 -0.49
C ASN A 122 -10.43 3.09 0.74
N ARG A 123 -9.14 3.34 1.04
CA ARG A 123 -8.64 3.99 2.26
C ARG A 123 -9.24 5.38 2.52
N ARG A 124 -9.56 6.14 1.48
CA ARG A 124 -10.14 7.50 1.58
C ARG A 124 -11.49 7.51 2.32
N ARG A 125 -12.30 6.47 2.17
CA ARG A 125 -13.62 6.38 2.82
C ARG A 125 -13.50 6.05 4.31
N LEU A 126 -12.52 5.21 4.67
CA LEU A 126 -12.18 4.91 6.08
C LEU A 126 -11.65 6.14 6.80
N GLU A 127 -10.80 6.94 6.16
CA GLU A 127 -10.29 8.18 6.74
C GLU A 127 -11.41 9.20 6.98
N SER A 128 -12.33 9.39 6.04
CA SER A 128 -13.51 10.25 6.24
C SER A 128 -14.45 9.74 7.34
N ALA A 129 -14.66 8.43 7.45
CA ALA A 129 -15.48 7.84 8.52
C ALA A 129 -14.83 8.02 9.90
N ILE A 130 -13.52 7.79 10.01
CA ILE A 130 -12.75 7.98 11.25
C ILE A 130 -12.77 9.45 11.68
N GLU A 131 -12.64 10.39 10.73
CA GLU A 131 -12.71 11.83 11.03
C GLU A 131 -14.09 12.25 11.56
N ASN A 132 -15.16 11.74 10.96
CA ASN A 132 -16.54 11.99 11.43
C ASN A 132 -16.80 11.39 12.81
N ILE A 133 -16.32 10.17 13.08
CA ILE A 133 -16.43 9.53 14.39
C ILE A 133 -15.65 10.34 15.45
N LYS A 134 -14.45 10.84 15.12
CA LYS A 134 -13.69 11.72 16.00
C LYS A 134 -14.44 13.02 16.32
N LYS A 135 -15.10 13.64 15.33
CA LYS A 135 -15.92 14.85 15.53
C LYS A 135 -17.09 14.57 16.48
N ILE A 136 -17.80 13.46 16.30
CA ILE A 136 -18.91 13.05 17.17
C ILE A 136 -18.42 12.76 18.60
N SER A 137 -17.32 12.02 18.75
CA SER A 137 -16.73 11.72 20.06
C SER A 137 -16.27 12.98 20.81
N LYS A 138 -15.75 13.99 20.10
CA LYS A 138 -15.32 15.25 20.69
C LYS A 138 -16.49 16.16 21.06
N ALA A 139 -17.60 16.06 20.34
CA ALA A 139 -18.85 16.77 20.66
C ALA A 139 -19.55 16.19 21.90
N ASN A 140 -19.45 14.87 22.13
CA ASN A 140 -20.07 14.19 23.28
C ASN A 140 -19.25 14.29 24.59
N LYS A 141 -18.10 14.98 24.57
CA LYS A 141 -17.19 15.15 25.71
C LYS A 141 -17.19 16.57 26.28
N ARG A 142 -18.07 17.45 25.77
CA ARG A 142 -18.40 18.78 26.30
C ARG A 142 -19.78 18.72 26.92
#